data_AF-A0A432SZ05-F1
#
_entry.id   AF-A0A432SZ05-F1
#
_cell.length_a   1.000
_cell.length_b   1.000
_cell.length_c   1.000
_cell.angle_alpha   90.00
_cell.angle_beta   90.00
_cell.angle_gamma   90.00
#
_symmetry.space_group_name_H-M   'P 1'
#
loop_
_entity.id
_entity.type
_entity.pdbx_description
1 polymer ?
#
loop_
_entity_poly.entity_id
_entity_poly.type
_entity_poly.pdbx_seq_one_letter_code
_entity_poly.pdbx_strand_id
1 'polypeptide(L)'
;MTRVELIELVVNTFGDYGIKTVSKTDVEKGAYLPNIRQREIMSSLDFIPMHEKYIYIKELFTNRDLKISYYPSERIGSGRSAEIRMGLSDLISYINIGDEILFTKDNENIFIYNLSNLIDDDTVNEENLYTQIDIGLLRERATNINARPTRVEQTISVFPRNNMLKTYVKERSGHSCEMPNCDYTGFS
;
A
#
# COMPACT_ATOMS: atom_id res chain seq x y z
N MET A 1 -7.91 -7.21 -0.51
CA MET A 1 -7.74 -6.14 0.52
C MET A 1 -8.88 -5.13 0.36
N THR A 2 -9.61 -4.84 1.43
CA THR A 2 -10.68 -3.84 1.43
C THR A 2 -10.13 -2.42 1.49
N ARG A 3 -10.97 -1.41 1.19
CA ARG A 3 -10.62 0.00 1.36
C ARG A 3 -10.15 0.32 2.78
N VAL A 4 -10.82 -0.24 3.80
CA VAL A 4 -10.51 0.02 5.21
C VAL A 4 -9.14 -0.55 5.54
N GLU A 5 -8.88 -1.80 5.14
CA GLU A 5 -7.59 -2.47 5.34
C GLU A 5 -6.45 -1.70 4.66
N LEU A 6 -6.66 -1.20 3.44
CA LEU A 6 -5.65 -0.40 2.74
C LEU A 6 -5.35 0.91 3.49
N ILE A 7 -6.38 1.62 3.94
CA ILE A 7 -6.19 2.86 4.70
C ILE A 7 -5.47 2.58 6.02
N GLU A 8 -5.86 1.51 6.73
CA GLU A 8 -5.17 1.08 7.96
C GLU A 8 -3.71 0.73 7.70
N LEU A 9 -3.40 -0.01 6.62
CA LEU A 9 -2.04 -0.31 6.21
C LEU A 9 -1.24 0.96 5.95
N VAL A 10 -1.80 1.91 5.20
CA VAL A 10 -1.16 3.20 4.91
C VAL A 10 -0.92 4.00 6.19
N VAL A 11 -1.90 4.09 7.08
CA VAL A 11 -1.78 4.81 8.35
C VAL A 11 -0.73 4.18 9.25
N ASN A 12 -0.74 2.85 9.38
CA ASN A 12 0.22 2.13 10.22
C ASN A 12 1.66 2.23 9.69
N THR A 13 1.81 2.26 8.37
CA THR A 13 3.12 2.26 7.71
C THR A 13 3.70 3.68 7.61
N PHE A 14 2.92 4.61 7.05
CA PHE A 14 3.40 5.95 6.71
C PHE A 14 3.01 7.00 7.75
N GLY A 15 1.89 6.82 8.45
CA GLY A 15 1.39 7.75 9.47
C GLY A 15 0.59 8.93 8.90
N ASP A 16 1.00 9.49 7.76
CA ASP A 16 0.32 10.59 7.09
C ASP A 16 -0.28 10.17 5.74
N TYR A 17 -1.51 10.60 5.47
CA TYR A 17 -2.18 10.35 4.19
C TYR A 17 -3.21 11.44 3.85
N GLY A 18 -3.53 11.56 2.56
CA GLY A 18 -4.51 12.51 2.06
C GLY A 18 -5.30 11.91 0.90
N ILE A 19 -6.62 11.82 1.06
CA ILE A 19 -7.53 11.32 0.02
C ILE A 19 -8.31 12.49 -0.57
N LYS A 20 -8.40 12.55 -1.90
CA LYS A 20 -9.26 13.49 -2.61
C LYS A 20 -10.02 12.77 -3.72
N THR A 21 -11.32 13.05 -3.79
CA THR A 21 -12.16 12.71 -4.96
C THR A 21 -11.83 13.60 -6.15
N VAL A 22 -11.59 12.99 -7.30
CA VAL A 22 -11.29 13.65 -8.57
C VAL A 22 -12.53 14.37 -9.07
N SER A 23 -12.43 15.68 -9.21
CA SER A 23 -13.51 16.52 -9.72
C SER A 23 -13.53 16.54 -11.23
N LYS A 24 -14.68 16.90 -11.80
CA LYS A 24 -14.82 17.16 -13.24
C LYS A 24 -13.79 18.18 -13.77
N THR A 25 -13.49 19.21 -12.97
CA THR A 25 -12.51 20.24 -13.36
C THR A 25 -11.10 19.68 -13.47
N ASP A 26 -10.73 18.74 -12.60
CA ASP A 26 -9.39 18.13 -12.61
C ASP A 26 -9.12 17.44 -13.95
N VAL A 27 -10.10 16.68 -14.45
CA VAL A 27 -10.00 15.92 -15.71
C VAL A 27 -10.18 16.83 -16.92
N GLU A 28 -11.25 17.64 -16.98
CA GLU A 28 -11.55 18.46 -18.16
C GLU A 28 -10.50 19.55 -18.42
N LYS A 29 -9.87 20.08 -17.36
CA LYS A 29 -8.78 21.06 -17.49
C LYS A 29 -7.39 20.40 -17.54
N GLY A 30 -7.31 19.07 -17.41
CA GLY A 30 -6.04 18.34 -17.38
C GLY A 30 -5.12 18.82 -16.25
N ALA A 31 -5.69 19.22 -15.12
CA ALA A 31 -4.97 19.85 -14.02
C ALA A 31 -5.57 19.42 -12.68
N TYR A 32 -4.95 18.42 -12.06
CA TYR A 32 -5.32 17.94 -10.74
C TYR A 32 -4.91 18.99 -9.69
N LEU A 33 -5.87 19.38 -8.85
CA LEU A 33 -5.64 20.30 -7.73
C LEU A 33 -5.59 19.51 -6.41
N PRO A 34 -4.42 19.30 -5.79
CA PRO A 34 -4.34 18.55 -4.54
C PRO A 34 -5.12 19.24 -3.42
N ASN A 35 -5.75 18.47 -2.54
CA ASN A 35 -6.45 19.04 -1.38
C ASN A 35 -5.45 19.54 -0.31
N ILE A 36 -5.95 20.08 0.81
CA ILE A 36 -5.10 20.60 1.89
C ILE A 36 -4.13 19.52 2.42
N ARG A 37 -4.63 18.32 2.74
CA ARG A 37 -3.80 17.22 3.27
C ARG A 37 -2.74 16.73 2.27
N GLN A 38 -3.11 16.58 1.00
CA GLN A 38 -2.16 16.20 -0.04
C GLN A 38 -1.08 17.27 -0.22
N ARG A 39 -1.42 18.56 -0.14
CA ARG A 39 -0.42 19.64 -0.17
C ARG A 39 0.51 19.62 1.04
N GLU A 40 0.00 19.32 2.23
CA GLU A 40 0.84 19.17 3.45
C GLU A 40 1.86 18.04 3.26
N ILE A 41 1.43 16.88 2.75
CA ILE A 41 2.31 15.75 2.43
C ILE A 41 3.39 16.19 1.44
N MET A 42 3.01 16.81 0.33
CA MET A 42 3.96 17.25 -0.69
C MET A 42 4.95 18.30 -0.16
N SER A 43 4.48 19.22 0.68
CA SER A 43 5.32 20.31 1.22
C SER A 43 6.32 19.82 2.25
N SER A 44 6.00 18.73 2.96
CA SER A 44 6.83 18.20 4.06
C SER A 44 8.14 17.52 3.62
N LEU A 45 8.36 17.37 2.32
CA LEU A 45 9.56 16.79 1.74
C LEU A 45 10.42 17.84 0.99
N ASP A 46 10.13 19.14 1.21
CA ASP A 46 10.72 20.24 0.44
C ASP A 46 10.62 20.04 -1.08
N PHE A 47 9.63 19.26 -1.53
CA PHE A 47 9.43 18.80 -2.91
C PHE A 47 8.93 19.90 -3.84
N ILE A 48 8.92 21.17 -3.41
CA ILE A 48 8.53 22.30 -4.26
C ILE A 48 9.72 22.56 -5.19
N PRO A 49 9.62 22.17 -6.48
CA PRO A 49 10.76 22.32 -7.34
C PRO A 49 10.98 23.83 -7.60
N MET A 50 12.05 24.39 -7.04
CA MET A 50 12.43 25.79 -7.29
C MET A 50 12.80 26.00 -8.77
N HIS A 51 13.24 24.93 -9.46
CA HIS A 51 13.79 24.99 -10.82
C HIS A 51 13.25 23.90 -11.77
N GLU A 52 12.71 22.79 -11.25
CA GLU A 52 12.21 21.69 -12.09
C GLU A 52 10.71 21.85 -12.38
N LYS A 53 10.30 21.58 -13.63
CA LYS A 53 8.87 21.63 -14.01
C LYS A 53 8.10 20.38 -13.58
N TYR A 54 8.79 19.34 -13.12
CA TYR A 54 8.24 18.01 -12.91
C TYR A 54 8.65 17.46 -11.56
N ILE A 55 7.77 16.63 -10.99
CA ILE A 55 8.03 15.76 -9.85
C ILE A 55 7.71 14.33 -10.27
N TYR A 56 8.38 13.38 -9.63
CA TYR A 56 8.11 11.95 -9.80
C TYR A 56 7.38 11.45 -8.55
N ILE A 57 6.24 10.80 -8.74
CA ILE A 57 5.45 10.22 -7.66
C ILE A 57 5.32 8.73 -7.92
N LYS A 58 5.66 7.91 -6.93
CA LYS A 58 5.62 6.44 -7.03
C LYS A 58 4.20 5.94 -6.86
N GLU A 59 3.76 5.02 -7.71
CA GLU A 59 2.49 4.32 -7.50
C GLU A 59 2.66 3.23 -6.43
N LEU A 60 1.76 3.18 -5.44
CA LEU A 60 1.79 2.12 -4.42
C LEU A 60 1.58 0.74 -5.05
N PHE A 61 2.34 -0.25 -4.56
CA PHE A 61 2.28 -1.66 -4.97
C PHE A 61 2.80 -1.95 -6.39
N THR A 62 3.24 -0.94 -7.14
CA THR A 62 3.82 -1.11 -8.48
C THR A 62 5.16 -0.38 -8.58
N ASN A 63 6.07 -0.83 -9.44
CA ASN A 63 7.35 -0.13 -9.65
C ASN A 63 7.22 1.04 -10.63
N ARG A 64 6.03 1.64 -10.74
CA ARG A 64 5.72 2.69 -11.71
C ARG A 64 5.90 4.05 -11.05
N ASP A 65 6.68 4.90 -11.71
CA ASP A 65 6.77 6.32 -11.37
C ASP A 65 5.88 7.12 -12.32
N LEU A 66 5.04 7.98 -11.75
CA LEU A 66 4.26 8.96 -12.49
C LEU A 66 5.05 10.26 -12.59
N LYS A 67 5.32 10.70 -13.82
CA LYS A 67 5.95 12.00 -14.07
C LYS A 67 4.87 13.07 -14.14
N ILE A 68 4.90 14.01 -13.20
CA ILE A 68 3.83 14.98 -13.02
C ILE A 68 4.40 16.39 -13.07
N SER A 69 3.84 17.25 -13.93
CA SER A 69 4.21 18.66 -13.91
C SER A 69 3.64 19.35 -12.69
N TYR A 70 4.43 20.20 -12.05
CA TYR A 70 4.02 20.93 -10.85
C TYR A 70 4.17 22.42 -11.14
N TYR A 71 3.07 23.17 -11.08
CA TYR A 71 3.11 24.60 -11.36
C TYR A 71 2.12 25.41 -10.51
N PRO A 72 2.51 26.59 -10.01
CA PRO A 72 1.57 27.54 -9.44
C PRO A 72 0.73 28.13 -10.57
N SER A 73 -0.60 27.96 -10.50
CA SER A 73 -1.52 28.67 -11.38
C SER A 73 -1.84 30.03 -10.74
N GLU A 74 -1.12 31.06 -11.18
CA GLU A 74 -1.54 32.44 -10.94
C GLU A 74 -2.77 32.76 -11.80
N ARG A 75 -3.87 33.18 -11.16
CA ARG A 75 -5.02 33.73 -11.87
C ARG A 75 -4.88 35.26 -11.91
N ILE A 76 -4.35 35.77 -13.01
CA ILE A 76 -4.27 37.23 -13.24
C ILE A 76 -5.70 37.79 -13.19
N GLY A 77 -5.94 38.76 -12.31
CA GLY A 77 -7.21 39.52 -12.23
C GLY A 77 -8.28 39.00 -11.26
N SER A 78 -8.10 37.87 -10.55
CA SER A 78 -9.11 37.37 -9.59
C SER A 78 -8.82 37.63 -8.11
N GLY A 79 -7.70 38.28 -7.77
CA GLY A 79 -7.30 38.60 -6.39
C GLY A 79 -7.09 37.37 -5.48
N ARG A 80 -6.99 36.17 -6.05
CA ARG A 80 -6.78 34.90 -5.33
C ARG A 80 -5.31 34.52 -5.39
N SER A 81 -4.81 33.97 -4.29
CA SER A 81 -3.47 33.40 -4.22
C SER A 81 -3.26 32.32 -5.28
N ALA A 82 -2.02 32.16 -5.75
CA ALA A 82 -1.67 31.11 -6.68
C ALA A 82 -2.05 29.73 -6.09
N GLU A 83 -2.69 28.89 -6.91
CA GLU A 83 -3.03 27.52 -6.53
C GLU A 83 -2.07 26.55 -7.22
N ILE A 84 -1.45 25.67 -6.43
CA ILE A 84 -0.59 24.61 -6.94
C ILE A 84 -1.42 23.63 -7.77
N ARG A 85 -1.00 23.35 -9.00
CA ARG A 85 -1.62 22.35 -9.87
C ARG A 85 -0.62 21.31 -10.33
N MET A 86 -1.15 20.12 -10.55
CA MET A 86 -0.44 18.96 -11.05
C MET A 86 -0.99 18.60 -12.44
N GLY A 87 -0.14 18.67 -13.48
CA GLY A 87 -0.54 18.44 -14.86
C GLY A 87 0.40 17.49 -15.61
N LEU A 88 0.11 17.29 -16.91
CA LEU A 88 0.75 16.33 -17.83
C LEU A 88 0.41 14.84 -17.61
N SER A 89 0.56 14.10 -18.72
CA SER A 89 -0.18 12.90 -19.13
C SER A 89 -0.37 11.83 -18.08
N ASP A 90 0.64 11.56 -17.25
CA ASP A 90 0.65 10.31 -16.50
C ASP A 90 -0.40 10.33 -15.40
N LEU A 91 -0.49 11.42 -14.61
CA LEU A 91 -1.53 11.55 -13.58
C LEU A 91 -2.92 11.67 -14.19
N ILE A 92 -3.08 12.44 -15.28
CA ILE A 92 -4.42 12.61 -15.88
C ILE A 92 -4.89 11.32 -16.55
N SER A 93 -3.99 10.53 -17.13
CA SER A 93 -4.31 9.19 -17.66
C SER A 93 -4.56 8.16 -16.56
N TYR A 94 -4.11 8.46 -15.33
CA TYR A 94 -4.24 7.60 -14.17
C TYR A 94 -5.58 7.77 -13.41
N ILE A 95 -6.31 8.85 -13.68
CA ILE A 95 -7.48 9.24 -12.89
C ILE A 95 -8.73 9.45 -13.77
N ASN A 96 -9.89 9.06 -13.24
CA ASN A 96 -11.20 9.35 -13.82
C ASN A 96 -12.03 10.24 -12.88
N ILE A 97 -13.06 10.88 -13.42
CA ILE A 97 -13.99 11.68 -12.61
C ILE A 97 -14.68 10.76 -11.59
N GLY A 98 -14.64 11.15 -10.32
CA GLY A 98 -15.23 10.38 -9.22
C GLY A 98 -14.25 9.42 -8.54
N ASP A 99 -13.08 9.15 -9.13
CA ASP A 99 -12.04 8.35 -8.48
C ASP A 99 -11.56 9.01 -7.19
N GLU A 100 -11.14 8.21 -6.23
CA GLU A 100 -10.52 8.71 -5.00
C GLU A 100 -9.03 8.41 -5.00
N ILE A 101 -8.23 9.47 -4.91
CA ILE A 101 -6.78 9.37 -5.01
C ILE A 101 -6.17 9.57 -3.63
N LEU A 102 -5.48 8.54 -3.16
CA LEU A 102 -4.71 8.55 -1.92
C LEU A 102 -3.29 9.00 -2.20
N PHE A 103 -2.81 9.97 -1.43
CA PHE A 103 -1.39 10.32 -1.34
C PHE A 103 -0.87 9.93 0.03
N THR A 104 0.37 9.47 0.07
CA THR A 104 1.15 9.28 1.30
C THR A 104 2.63 9.53 0.98
N LYS A 105 3.51 9.38 1.95
CA LYS A 105 4.95 9.62 1.76
C LYS A 105 5.80 8.78 2.70
N ASP A 106 7.04 8.55 2.29
CA ASP A 106 8.12 8.21 3.21
C ASP A 106 9.05 9.42 3.42
N ASN A 107 10.31 9.17 3.81
CA ASN A 107 11.31 10.22 4.04
C ASN A 107 11.83 10.89 2.76
N GLU A 108 11.67 10.24 1.61
CA GLU A 108 12.31 10.64 0.35
C GLU A 108 11.33 10.74 -0.83
N ASN A 109 10.19 10.04 -0.76
CA ASN A 109 9.28 9.79 -1.86
C ASN A 109 7.84 10.13 -1.48
N ILE A 110 7.10 10.61 -2.46
CA ILE A 110 5.64 10.70 -2.40
C ILE A 110 5.08 9.47 -3.12
N PHE A 111 4.07 8.88 -2.52
CA PHE A 111 3.34 7.76 -3.10
C PHE A 111 1.91 8.16 -3.45
N ILE A 112 1.38 7.56 -4.50
CA ILE A 112 0.00 7.73 -4.98
C ILE A 112 -0.68 6.39 -5.18
N TYR A 113 -1.98 6.33 -4.94
CA TYR A 113 -2.80 5.19 -5.29
C TYR A 113 -4.22 5.61 -5.65
N ASN A 114 -4.75 5.06 -6.74
CA ASN A 114 -6.16 5.23 -7.11
C ASN A 114 -7.00 4.15 -6.42
N LEU A 115 -7.85 4.56 -5.47
CA LEU A 115 -8.70 3.65 -4.69
C LEU A 115 -9.75 2.93 -5.54
N SER A 116 -10.04 3.41 -6.76
CA SER A 116 -10.88 2.67 -7.72
C SER A 116 -10.20 1.40 -8.24
N ASN A 117 -8.87 1.28 -8.09
CA ASN A 117 -8.09 0.09 -8.47
C ASN A 117 -8.05 -0.98 -7.36
N LEU A 118 -8.76 -0.77 -6.24
CA LEU A 118 -9.03 -1.84 -5.27
C LEU A 118 -9.91 -2.88 -5.94
N ILE A 119 -9.29 -3.83 -6.61
CA ILE A 119 -9.96 -5.06 -7.02
C ILE A 119 -10.00 -5.96 -5.77
N ASP A 120 -11.11 -6.65 -5.53
CA ASP A 120 -11.31 -7.64 -4.45
C ASP A 120 -10.34 -8.84 -4.49
N ASP A 121 -9.24 -8.72 -5.22
CA ASP A 121 -8.31 -9.79 -5.48
C ASP A 121 -7.22 -9.84 -4.39
N ASP A 122 -6.85 -11.05 -4.00
CA ASP A 122 -5.79 -11.36 -3.02
C ASP A 122 -4.36 -11.02 -3.55
N THR A 123 -4.27 -10.22 -4.61
CA THR A 123 -3.03 -9.90 -5.34
C THR A 123 -2.32 -8.64 -4.83
N VAL A 124 -2.87 -7.94 -3.83
CA VAL A 124 -2.13 -6.89 -3.12
C VAL A 124 -1.01 -7.55 -2.31
N ASN A 125 0.16 -7.70 -2.94
CA ASN A 125 1.34 -8.21 -2.28
C ASN A 125 1.92 -7.12 -1.37
N GLU A 126 1.62 -7.20 -0.07
CA GLU A 126 2.18 -6.29 0.94
C GLU A 126 3.72 -6.28 0.92
N GLU A 127 4.38 -7.37 0.51
CA GLU A 127 5.83 -7.39 0.35
C GLU A 127 6.31 -6.39 -0.71
N ASN A 128 5.55 -6.19 -1.79
CA ASN A 128 5.87 -5.18 -2.79
C ASN A 128 5.83 -3.77 -2.19
N LEU A 129 4.90 -3.50 -1.26
CA LEU A 129 4.88 -2.22 -0.55
C LEU A 129 6.17 -2.02 0.26
N TYR A 130 6.56 -3.01 1.07
CA TYR A 130 7.74 -2.88 1.91
C TYR A 130 9.06 -2.78 1.14
N THR A 131 9.11 -3.28 -0.10
CA THR A 131 10.30 -3.09 -0.96
C THR A 131 10.42 -1.68 -1.57
N GLN A 132 9.34 -0.90 -1.59
CA GLN A 132 9.31 0.44 -2.17
C GLN A 132 9.63 1.55 -1.17
N ILE A 133 9.45 1.26 0.11
CA ILE A 133 9.53 2.23 1.21
C ILE A 133 10.99 2.38 1.66
N ASP A 134 11.39 3.61 1.99
CA ASP A 134 12.64 3.88 2.67
C ASP A 134 12.86 2.98 3.91
N ILE A 135 14.00 2.31 3.95
CA ILE A 135 14.38 1.42 5.06
C ILE A 135 14.49 2.16 6.39
N GLY A 136 14.79 3.47 6.36
CA GLY A 136 14.80 4.33 7.55
C GLY A 136 13.43 4.38 8.21
N LEU A 137 12.39 4.69 7.43
CA LEU A 137 11.00 4.69 7.90
C LEU A 137 10.58 3.30 8.42
N LEU A 138 10.90 2.22 7.70
CA LEU A 138 10.56 0.86 8.13
C LEU A 138 11.22 0.50 9.46
N ARG A 139 12.49 0.88 9.66
CA ARG A 139 13.18 0.67 10.94
C ARG A 139 12.53 1.47 12.06
N GLU A 140 12.25 2.75 11.84
CA GLU A 140 11.58 3.60 12.83
C GLU A 140 10.24 2.98 13.25
N ARG A 141 9.41 2.58 12.28
CA ARG A 141 8.13 1.92 12.53
C ARG A 141 8.33 0.60 13.28
N ALA A 142 9.22 -0.27 12.82
CA ALA A 142 9.52 -1.55 13.47
C ALA A 142 9.97 -1.38 14.93
N THR A 143 10.80 -0.38 15.23
CA THR A 143 11.26 -0.11 16.60
C THR A 143 10.17 0.47 17.50
N ASN A 144 9.21 1.19 16.92
CA ASN A 144 8.09 1.78 17.64
C ASN A 144 6.92 0.80 17.82
N ILE A 145 6.93 -0.36 17.14
CA ILE A 145 6.03 -1.48 17.42
C ILE A 145 6.46 -2.12 18.75
N ASN A 146 6.14 -1.44 19.86
CA ASN A 146 6.24 -1.97 21.22
C ASN A 146 5.11 -2.96 21.54
N ALA A 147 4.32 -3.37 20.54
CA ALA A 147 3.19 -4.24 20.72
C ALA A 147 3.66 -5.70 20.69
N ARG A 148 3.43 -6.42 21.80
CA ARG A 148 3.31 -7.88 21.74
C ARG A 148 2.32 -8.21 20.62
N PRO A 149 2.63 -9.16 19.71
CA PRO A 149 1.74 -9.50 18.62
C PRO A 149 0.34 -9.82 19.18
N THR A 150 -0.69 -9.21 18.59
CA THR A 150 -2.08 -9.42 19.01
C THR A 150 -2.40 -10.90 18.84
N ARG A 151 -2.87 -11.53 19.91
CA ARG A 151 -3.35 -12.91 19.82
C ARG A 151 -4.59 -12.92 18.92
N VAL A 152 -4.48 -13.54 17.75
CA VAL A 152 -5.61 -13.79 16.88
C VAL A 152 -6.28 -15.08 17.33
N GLU A 153 -7.55 -15.02 17.71
CA GLU A 153 -8.35 -16.21 17.96
C GLU A 153 -8.90 -16.71 16.62
N GLN A 154 -8.49 -17.93 16.22
CA GLN A 154 -8.98 -18.58 15.01
C GLN A 154 -9.88 -19.75 15.37
N THR A 155 -11.04 -19.83 14.74
CA THR A 155 -11.92 -20.99 14.83
C THR A 155 -11.42 -22.07 13.87
N ILE A 156 -10.73 -23.07 14.42
CA ILE A 156 -10.24 -24.22 13.65
C ILE A 156 -11.23 -25.37 13.81
N SER A 157 -11.82 -25.82 12.70
CA SER A 157 -12.59 -27.06 12.67
C SER A 157 -11.63 -28.25 12.76
N VAL A 158 -11.58 -28.91 13.92
CA VAL A 158 -10.76 -30.10 14.12
C VAL A 158 -11.66 -31.34 14.08
N PHE A 159 -11.31 -32.28 13.20
CA PHE A 159 -11.95 -33.59 13.20
C PHE A 159 -11.28 -34.47 14.27
N PRO A 160 -12.02 -34.98 15.27
CA PRO A 160 -11.46 -35.86 16.27
C PRO A 160 -10.90 -37.12 15.60
N ARG A 161 -9.60 -37.36 15.80
CA ARG A 161 -8.93 -38.55 15.26
C ARG A 161 -9.29 -39.76 16.12
N ASN A 162 -9.64 -40.87 15.50
CA ASN A 162 -9.87 -42.12 16.20
C ASN A 162 -8.53 -42.72 16.66
N ASN A 163 -8.28 -42.72 17.97
CA ASN A 163 -7.04 -43.23 18.55
C ASN A 163 -6.85 -44.74 18.30
N MET A 164 -7.91 -45.53 18.20
CA MET A 164 -7.79 -46.96 17.90
C MET A 164 -7.20 -47.18 16.50
N LEU A 165 -7.67 -46.43 15.50
CA LEU A 165 -7.12 -46.50 14.14
C LEU A 165 -5.66 -46.04 14.11
N LYS A 166 -5.32 -44.98 14.85
CA LYS A 166 -3.94 -44.50 14.95
C LYS A 166 -3.01 -45.58 15.55
N THR A 167 -3.44 -46.25 16.61
CA THR A 167 -2.67 -47.35 17.22
C THR A 167 -2.57 -48.54 16.27
N TYR A 168 -3.68 -48.97 15.67
CA TYR A 168 -3.68 -50.07 14.70
C TYR A 168 -2.71 -49.83 13.54
N VAL A 169 -2.70 -48.62 12.97
CA VAL A 169 -1.79 -48.27 11.86
C VAL A 169 -0.32 -48.34 12.29
N LYS A 170 0.01 -47.86 13.50
CA LYS A 170 1.37 -47.93 14.05
C LYS A 170 1.85 -49.38 14.27
N GLU A 171 0.98 -50.21 14.85
CA GLU A 171 1.29 -51.63 15.09
C GLU A 171 1.43 -52.39 13.76
N ARG A 172 0.51 -52.15 12.80
CA ARG A 172 0.55 -52.78 11.48
C ARG A 172 1.82 -52.43 10.71
N SER A 173 2.28 -51.18 10.80
CA SER A 173 3.49 -50.76 10.11
C SER A 173 4.77 -51.24 10.80
N GLY A 174 4.67 -51.95 11.94
CA GLY A 174 5.83 -52.36 12.72
C GLY A 174 6.67 -51.15 13.15
N HIS A 175 6.02 -50.02 13.42
CA HIS A 175 6.70 -48.75 13.70
C HIS A 175 7.68 -48.33 12.58
N SER A 176 7.42 -48.73 11.33
CA SER A 176 8.23 -48.37 10.16
C SER A 176 7.46 -47.45 9.22
N CYS A 177 8.19 -46.68 8.42
CA CYS A 177 7.63 -45.85 7.37
C CYS A 177 7.09 -46.71 6.22
N GLU A 178 5.86 -46.45 5.77
CA GLU A 178 5.22 -47.26 4.71
C GLU A 178 5.41 -46.69 3.30
N MET A 179 6.03 -45.52 3.16
CA MET A 179 6.39 -44.97 1.86
C MET A 179 7.54 -45.78 1.23
N PRO A 180 7.48 -46.12 -0.06
CA PRO A 180 8.61 -46.73 -0.76
C PRO A 180 9.87 -45.87 -0.64
N ASN A 181 11.02 -46.49 -0.37
CA ASN A 181 12.32 -45.83 -0.19
C ASN A 181 12.38 -44.82 0.97
N CYS A 182 11.56 -45.02 2.00
CA CYS A 182 11.58 -44.18 3.19
C CYS A 182 12.53 -44.76 4.24
N ASP A 183 13.65 -44.08 4.48
CA ASP A 183 14.70 -44.51 5.41
C ASP A 183 14.46 -43.99 6.85
N TYR A 184 13.27 -43.45 7.12
CA TYR A 184 12.94 -42.87 8.42
C TYR A 184 12.68 -43.95 9.49
N THR A 185 13.53 -44.00 10.51
CA THR A 185 13.47 -44.98 11.62
C THR A 185 12.88 -44.42 12.93
N GLY A 186 12.31 -43.22 12.91
CA GLY A 186 12.02 -42.43 14.12
C GLY A 186 10.65 -42.66 14.78
N PHE A 187 10.20 -43.90 14.91
CA PHE A 187 9.01 -44.25 15.72
C PHE A 187 9.34 -44.82 17.11
N SER A 188 10.63 -44.85 17.48
CA SER A 188 11.14 -45.26 18.81
C SER A 188 10.79 -44.27 19.91
#